data_AF-A0A251YVP4-F1
#
_entry.id   AF-A0A251YVP4-F1
#
_cell.length_a   1.000
_cell.length_b   1.000
_cell.length_c   1.000
_cell.angle_alpha   90.00
_cell.angle_beta   90.00
_cell.angle_gamma   90.00
#
_symmetry.space_group_name_H-M   'P 1'
#
loop_
_entity.id
_entity.type
_entity.pdbx_description
1 polymer ?
#
loop_
_entity_poly.entity_id
_entity_poly.type
_entity_poly.pdbx_seq_one_letter_code
_entity_poly.pdbx_strand_id
1 'polypeptide(L)'
;MTAAPGDPRDPRAGLAAVDAAIAAHPLSSDRVRRAHAVVEAGDRDDRAAVDRQLAEAGLPGLAELGRIQVRHSLSWWRLHRRRRRILARLDR
;
A
#
# COMPACT_ATOMS: atom_id res chain seq x y z
N MET A 1 -2.46 -36.67 -1.95
CA MET A 1 -3.55 -35.92 -1.28
C MET A 1 -3.53 -34.49 -1.77
N THR A 2 -4.28 -34.20 -2.83
CA THR A 2 -4.42 -32.84 -3.38
C THR A 2 -5.45 -32.12 -2.52
N ALA A 3 -5.04 -31.05 -1.84
CA ALA A 3 -5.97 -30.26 -1.03
C ALA A 3 -7.13 -29.77 -1.92
N ALA A 4 -8.36 -29.93 -1.44
CA ALA A 4 -9.55 -29.50 -2.16
C ALA A 4 -9.51 -27.97 -2.38
N PRO A 5 -9.97 -27.46 -3.54
CA PRO A 5 -10.05 -26.02 -3.77
C PRO A 5 -10.95 -25.39 -2.70
N GLY A 6 -10.35 -24.56 -1.84
CA GLY A 6 -11.05 -23.87 -0.75
C GLY A 6 -10.72 -24.31 0.68
N ASP A 7 -9.69 -25.16 0.90
CA ASP A 7 -9.23 -25.44 2.26
C ASP A 7 -8.78 -24.13 2.96
N PRO A 8 -9.34 -23.75 4.13
CA PRO A 8 -8.89 -22.58 4.89
C PRO A 8 -7.42 -22.67 5.34
N ARG A 9 -6.80 -23.85 5.24
CA ARG A 9 -5.37 -24.08 5.47
C ARG A 9 -4.52 -23.91 4.21
N ASP A 10 -5.12 -23.71 3.03
CA ASP A 10 -4.38 -23.51 1.79
C ASP A 10 -3.61 -22.16 1.84
N PRO A 11 -2.27 -22.20 1.85
CA PRO A 11 -1.46 -20.99 1.83
C PRO A 11 -1.71 -20.12 0.59
N ARG A 12 -2.17 -20.67 -0.54
CA ARG A 12 -2.51 -19.88 -1.74
C ARG A 12 -3.78 -19.06 -1.54
N ALA A 13 -4.83 -19.64 -0.96
CA ALA A 13 -6.03 -18.91 -0.57
C ALA A 13 -5.71 -17.81 0.46
N GLY A 14 -4.84 -18.12 1.44
CA GLY A 14 -4.34 -17.14 2.40
C GLY A 14 -3.53 -16.00 1.77
N LEU A 15 -2.73 -16.29 0.74
CA LEU A 15 -1.98 -15.28 -0.02
C LEU A 15 -2.92 -14.36 -0.79
N ALA A 16 -3.88 -14.92 -1.53
CA ALA A 16 -4.86 -14.17 -2.30
C ALA A 16 -5.67 -13.18 -1.43
N ALA A 17 -6.09 -13.62 -0.23
CA ALA A 17 -6.78 -12.75 0.72
C ALA A 17 -5.90 -11.59 1.21
N VAL A 18 -4.61 -11.84 1.45
CA VAL A 18 -3.66 -10.80 1.87
C VAL A 18 -3.37 -9.83 0.73
N ASP A 19 -3.19 -10.33 -0.49
CA ASP A 19 -2.96 -9.49 -1.68
C ASP A 19 -4.18 -8.59 -1.97
N ALA A 20 -5.40 -9.11 -1.82
CA ALA A 20 -6.62 -8.31 -1.90
C ALA A 20 -6.68 -7.21 -0.82
N ALA A 21 -6.29 -7.54 0.42
CA ALA A 21 -6.25 -6.56 1.52
C ALA A 21 -5.18 -5.48 1.30
N ILE A 22 -4.04 -5.84 0.69
CA ILE A 22 -3.01 -4.88 0.28
C ILE A 22 -3.57 -3.97 -0.82
N ALA A 23 -4.18 -4.54 -1.86
CA ALA A 23 -4.75 -3.77 -2.97
C ALA A 23 -5.82 -2.76 -2.53
N ALA A 24 -6.66 -3.14 -1.55
CA ALA A 24 -7.70 -2.29 -0.99
C ALA A 24 -7.19 -1.25 0.03
N HIS A 25 -5.92 -1.32 0.43
CA HIS A 25 -5.38 -0.47 1.47
C HIS A 25 -5.24 1.00 1.02
N PRO A 26 -5.48 2.00 1.87
CA PRO A 26 -5.36 3.42 1.49
C PRO A 26 -4.00 3.80 0.89
N LEU A 27 -2.91 3.21 1.40
CA LEU A 27 -1.54 3.41 0.86
C LEU A 27 -1.30 2.77 -0.51
N SER A 28 -2.17 1.86 -0.96
CA SER A 28 -2.11 1.25 -2.30
C SER A 28 -2.90 2.04 -3.35
N SER A 29 -3.72 3.00 -2.92
CA SER A 29 -4.62 3.74 -3.80
C SER A 29 -3.86 4.53 -4.87
N ASP A 30 -4.43 4.59 -6.08
CA ASP A 30 -3.86 5.36 -7.20
C ASP A 30 -3.73 6.85 -6.86
N ARG A 31 -4.63 7.39 -6.03
CA ARG A 31 -4.58 8.77 -5.56
C ARG A 31 -3.33 9.03 -4.73
N VAL A 32 -3.00 8.17 -3.76
CA VAL A 32 -1.78 8.29 -2.94
C VAL A 32 -0.53 8.05 -3.77
N ARG A 33 -0.56 7.10 -4.72
CA ARG A 33 0.56 6.82 -5.62
C ARG A 33 0.91 8.01 -6.52
N ARG A 34 -0.09 8.62 -7.15
CA ARG A 34 0.09 9.82 -7.98
C ARG A 34 0.61 10.99 -7.17
N ALA A 35 0.10 11.17 -5.95
CA ALA A 35 0.59 12.22 -5.06
C ALA A 35 2.07 12.02 -4.69
N HIS A 36 2.48 10.78 -4.40
CA HIS A 36 3.89 10.47 -4.18
C HIS A 36 4.76 10.76 -5.41
N ALA A 37 4.28 10.47 -6.63
CA ALA A 37 5.03 10.79 -7.84
C ALA A 37 5.29 12.30 -7.99
N VAL A 38 4.32 13.15 -7.65
CA VAL A 38 4.49 14.62 -7.63
C VAL A 38 5.53 15.03 -6.58
N VAL A 39 5.45 14.45 -5.37
CA VAL A 39 6.42 14.74 -4.30
C VAL A 39 7.85 14.32 -4.67
N GLU A 40 8.02 13.16 -5.31
CA GLU A 40 9.36 12.68 -5.72
C GLU A 40 9.92 13.44 -6.92
N ALA A 41 9.06 13.96 -7.80
CA ALA A 41 9.49 14.80 -8.93
C ALA A 41 9.76 16.26 -8.54
N GLY A 42 9.18 16.70 -7.42
CA GLY A 42 9.32 18.06 -6.92
C GLY A 42 10.64 18.33 -6.20
N ASP A 43 10.99 19.60 -6.12
CA ASP A 43 12.10 20.05 -5.29
C ASP A 43 11.73 19.91 -3.80
N ARG A 44 12.56 19.23 -3.02
CA ARG A 44 12.34 19.02 -1.59
C ARG A 44 12.46 20.32 -0.79
N ASP A 45 13.17 21.30 -1.32
CA ASP A 45 13.37 22.60 -0.68
C ASP A 45 12.20 23.57 -0.98
N ASP A 46 11.39 23.32 -2.00
CA ASP A 46 10.19 24.10 -2.33
C ASP A 46 8.88 23.33 -2.09
N ARG A 47 8.58 23.11 -0.80
CA ARG A 47 7.33 22.46 -0.37
C ARG A 47 6.08 23.20 -0.85
N ALA A 48 6.15 24.52 -1.01
CA ALA A 48 5.01 25.33 -1.45
C ALA A 48 4.70 25.07 -2.93
N ALA A 49 5.72 24.92 -3.78
CA ALA A 49 5.52 24.49 -5.17
C ALA A 49 4.93 23.09 -5.25
N VAL A 50 5.40 22.14 -4.43
CA VAL A 50 4.86 20.77 -4.40
C VAL A 50 3.39 20.76 -3.98
N ASP A 51 3.02 21.48 -2.91
CA ASP A 51 1.61 21.55 -2.47
C ASP A 51 0.70 22.20 -3.52
N ARG A 52 1.19 23.21 -4.27
CA ARG A 52 0.44 23.79 -5.39
C ARG A 52 0.19 22.77 -6.50
N GLN A 53 1.22 22.03 -6.92
CA GLN A 53 1.09 20.99 -7.95
C GLN A 53 0.11 19.88 -7.52
N LEU A 54 0.16 19.48 -6.24
CA LEU A 54 -0.79 18.52 -5.67
C LEU A 54 -2.22 19.06 -5.72
N ALA A 55 -2.42 20.33 -5.35
CA ALA A 55 -3.73 20.97 -5.38
C ALA A 55 -4.28 21.09 -6.82
N GLU A 56 -3.46 21.53 -7.78
CA GLU A 56 -3.82 21.62 -9.20
C GLU A 56 -4.22 20.26 -9.78
N ALA A 57 -3.57 19.17 -9.33
CA ALA A 57 -3.88 17.81 -9.73
C ALA A 57 -5.06 17.17 -8.96
N GLY A 58 -5.69 17.87 -8.01
CA GLY A 58 -6.75 17.33 -7.15
C GLY A 58 -6.28 16.20 -6.21
N LEU A 59 -4.99 16.18 -5.89
CA LEU A 59 -4.33 15.16 -5.08
C LEU A 59 -4.27 15.55 -3.59
N PRO A 60 -4.08 14.59 -2.68
CA PRO A 60 -3.82 14.88 -1.28
C PRO A 60 -2.57 15.74 -1.14
N GLY A 61 -2.66 16.86 -0.42
CA GLY A 61 -1.51 17.69 -0.08
C GLY A 61 -0.56 16.99 0.91
N LEU A 62 0.60 17.57 1.15
CA LEU A 62 1.65 17.00 2.00
C LEU A 62 1.16 16.65 3.41
N ALA A 63 0.37 17.52 4.02
CA ALA A 63 -0.19 17.29 5.36
C ALA A 63 -1.20 16.11 5.38
N GLU A 64 -2.00 15.95 4.32
CA GLU A 64 -2.93 14.84 4.20
C GLU A 64 -2.18 13.52 3.97
N LEU A 65 -1.16 13.52 3.13
CA LEU A 65 -0.27 12.37 2.92
C LEU A 65 0.39 11.93 4.22
N GLY A 66 0.93 12.87 5.01
CA GLY A 66 1.49 12.58 6.32
C GLY A 66 0.49 11.90 7.27
N ARG A 67 -0.77 12.39 7.31
CA ARG A 67 -1.83 11.75 8.12
C ARG A 67 -2.17 10.35 7.63
N ILE A 68 -2.26 10.15 6.31
CA ILE A 68 -2.53 8.83 5.71
C ILE A 68 -1.38 7.87 6.09
N GLN A 69 -0.13 8.31 6.00
CA GLN A 69 1.03 7.50 6.38
C GLN A 69 0.99 7.13 7.86
N VAL A 70 0.88 8.10 8.77
CA VAL A 70 0.90 7.83 10.22
C VAL A 70 -0.23 6.87 10.62
N ARG A 71 -1.43 7.07 10.06
CA ARG A 71 -2.60 6.25 10.40
C ARG A 71 -2.49 4.81 9.90
N HIS A 72 -1.85 4.60 8.75
CA HIS A 72 -1.94 3.31 8.04
C HIS A 72 -0.61 2.57 7.88
N SER A 73 0.52 3.11 8.35
CA SER A 73 1.84 2.46 8.23
C SER A 73 1.92 1.14 9.00
N LEU A 74 1.33 1.05 10.19
CA LEU A 74 1.36 -0.17 11.00
C LEU A 74 0.56 -1.32 10.37
N SER A 75 -0.66 -1.04 9.87
CA SER A 75 -1.48 -2.05 9.18
C SER A 75 -0.83 -2.52 7.89
N TRP A 76 -0.24 -1.58 7.13
CA TRP A 76 0.52 -1.88 5.93
C TRP A 76 1.69 -2.82 6.20
N TRP A 77 2.51 -2.49 7.21
CA TRP A 77 3.63 -3.35 7.61
C TRP A 77 3.18 -4.75 8.02
N ARG A 78 2.08 -4.87 8.78
CA ARG A 78 1.51 -6.17 9.19
C ARG A 78 1.08 -7.00 7.98
N LEU A 79 0.41 -6.40 6.99
CA LEU A 79 0.00 -7.08 5.76
C LEU A 79 1.20 -7.58 4.96
N HIS A 80 2.20 -6.74 4.73
CA HIS A 80 3.41 -7.14 4.01
C HIS A 80 4.24 -8.19 4.76
N ARG A 81 4.28 -8.14 6.10
CA ARG A 81 4.91 -9.19 6.91
C ARG A 81 4.15 -10.51 6.80
N ARG A 82 2.82 -10.48 6.81
CA ARG A 82 1.98 -11.67 6.62
C ARG A 82 2.18 -12.28 5.23
N ARG A 83 2.18 -11.45 4.17
CA ARG A 83 2.45 -11.87 2.79
C ARG A 83 3.79 -12.60 2.69
N ARG A 84 4.87 -12.00 3.20
CA ARG A 84 6.22 -12.60 3.21
C ARG A 84 6.27 -13.95 3.93
N ARG A 85 5.56 -14.10 5.04
CA ARG A 85 5.49 -15.38 5.78
C ARG A 85 4.77 -16.47 5.00
N ILE A 86 3.73 -16.12 4.23
CA ILE A 86 2.98 -17.09 3.42
C ILE A 86 3.81 -17.52 2.21
N LEU A 87 4.45 -16.57 1.52
CA LEU A 87 5.36 -16.86 0.41
C LEU A 87 6.49 -17.80 0.85
N ALA A 88 7.14 -17.52 1.97
CA ALA A 88 8.19 -18.39 2.53
C ALA A 88 7.73 -19.81 2.89
N ARG A 89 6.43 -20.06 3.04
CA ARG A 89 5.86 -21.41 3.23
C ARG A 89 5.54 -22.11 1.91
N LEU A 90 5.30 -21.34 0.84
CA LEU A 90 5.04 -21.85 -0.50
C LEU A 90 6.33 -22.20 -1.25
N ASP A 91 7.42 -21.48 -0.95
CA ASP A 91 8.76 -21.73 -1.49
C ASP A 91 9.46 -22.96 -0.86
N ARG A 92 8.79 -23.66 0.07
CA ARG A 92 9.33 -24.78 0.85
C ARG A 92 8.56 -26.05 0.54
#